data_AF-S3MEH2-F1
#
_entry.id   AF-S3MEH2-F1
#
_cell.length_a   1.000
_cell.length_b   1.000
_cell.length_c   1.000
_cell.angle_alpha   90.00
_cell.angle_beta   90.00
_cell.angle_gamma   90.00
#
_symmetry.space_group_name_H-M   'P 1'
#
loop_
_entity.id
_entity.type
_entity.pdbx_description
1 polymer ?
#
loop_
_entity_poly.entity_id
_entity_poly.type
_entity_poly.pdbx_seq_one_letter_code
_entity_poly.pdbx_strand_id
1 'polypeptide(L)'
;MKQKFRFFKRFQAKAYAGGILAVFALLALVVGLSACGMGNTPNRTDQFEPDEGKLPPAAELEEISEADVLGRYQGSTYVQMDGKQYGPYTEKIRLGRTSVGNNLFFRAEKTVYENMPVDIGYEFEKTALSDTEFTLTPASDGKSFSFEGKNGSLSFYPKRSDEPRTVPSQTSIKGFIYKKDGKVYIHFHVEYDTVATRKTFPTIPEGSHNSMSSAMNAGVKQ
;
A
#
# COMPACT_ATOMS: atom_id res chain seq x y z
N MET A 1 0.24 48.63 -15.17
CA MET A 1 1.30 48.17 -14.25
C MET A 1 1.44 46.67 -14.38
N LYS A 2 2.60 46.20 -14.86
CA LYS A 2 3.01 44.80 -14.93
C LYS A 2 4.14 44.64 -13.92
N GLN A 3 4.10 43.65 -13.04
CA GLN A 3 5.32 43.15 -12.41
C GLN A 3 5.26 41.63 -12.33
N LYS A 4 5.94 41.02 -13.31
CA LYS A 4 6.52 39.70 -13.24
C LYS A 4 7.84 39.85 -12.49
N PHE A 5 8.09 39.08 -11.44
CA PHE A 5 9.45 38.91 -10.93
C PHE A 5 9.93 37.48 -11.13
N ARG A 6 10.83 37.38 -12.10
CA ARG A 6 11.75 36.27 -12.34
C ARG A 6 12.82 36.33 -11.24
N PHE A 7 13.03 35.24 -10.52
CA PHE A 7 14.27 35.01 -9.78
C PHE A 7 14.75 33.57 -9.98
N PHE A 8 15.26 33.32 -11.18
CA PHE A 8 16.22 32.25 -11.42
C PHE A 8 17.37 32.85 -12.21
N LYS A 9 18.51 33.05 -11.55
CA LYS A 9 19.86 32.80 -12.07
C LYS A 9 20.90 33.33 -11.09
N ARG A 10 21.66 32.39 -10.54
CA ARG A 10 23.11 32.39 -10.25
C ARG A 10 23.34 31.80 -8.87
N PHE A 11 23.85 30.58 -8.82
CA PHE A 11 25.03 30.22 -8.04
C PHE A 11 25.48 28.83 -8.51
N GLN A 12 26.23 28.81 -9.61
CA GLN A 12 27.28 27.81 -9.80
C GLN A 12 28.59 28.53 -9.52
N ALA A 13 29.18 28.23 -8.36
CA ALA A 13 30.60 28.45 -8.10
C ALA A 13 31.05 27.40 -7.08
N LYS A 14 31.79 26.43 -7.60
CA LYS A 14 32.83 25.56 -7.02
C LYS A 14 32.92 25.45 -5.47
N ALA A 15 32.87 24.18 -5.05
CA ALA A 15 33.43 23.55 -3.87
C ALA A 15 34.47 24.37 -3.06
N TYR A 16 34.33 24.38 -1.74
CA TYR A 16 35.17 23.66 -0.76
C TYR A 16 34.79 24.12 0.66
N ALA A 17 35.10 23.28 1.65
CA ALA A 17 34.99 23.51 3.10
C ALA A 17 33.63 23.21 3.78
N GLY A 18 33.47 21.94 4.16
CA GLY A 18 33.30 21.52 5.56
C GLY A 18 32.29 22.25 6.45
N GLY A 19 31.25 21.51 6.85
CA GLY A 19 30.76 21.56 8.24
C GLY A 19 29.54 22.43 8.57
N ILE A 20 29.05 23.30 7.69
CA ILE A 20 27.96 24.25 8.05
C ILE A 20 26.70 24.14 7.15
N LEU A 21 26.67 23.18 6.22
CA LEU A 21 25.47 22.92 5.39
C LEU A 21 24.48 21.92 5.99
N ALA A 22 24.88 21.16 7.02
CA ALA A 22 24.02 20.15 7.65
C ALA A 22 22.95 20.74 8.60
N VAL A 23 23.16 21.96 9.11
CA VAL A 23 22.26 22.55 10.13
C VAL A 23 21.06 23.27 9.50
N PHE A 24 21.20 23.83 8.30
CA PHE A 24 20.08 24.49 7.61
C PHE A 24 19.17 23.53 6.84
N ALA A 25 19.62 22.31 6.52
CA ALA A 25 18.76 21.25 5.98
C ALA A 25 17.86 20.63 7.06
N LEU A 26 18.27 20.66 8.34
CA LEU A 26 17.47 20.12 9.44
C LEU A 26 16.35 21.08 9.89
N LEU A 27 16.55 22.40 9.78
CA LEU A 27 15.54 23.39 10.23
C LEU A 27 14.36 23.54 9.26
N ALA A 28 14.53 23.21 7.97
CA ALA A 28 13.43 23.19 7.00
C ALA A 28 12.52 21.95 7.16
N LEU A 29 12.95 20.96 7.95
CA LEU A 29 12.18 19.75 8.25
C LEU A 29 11.27 19.92 9.48
N VAL A 30 11.49 20.96 10.28
CA VAL A 30 10.69 21.26 11.50
C VAL A 30 9.39 22.02 11.19
N VAL A 31 9.26 22.65 10.01
CA VAL A 31 8.07 23.45 9.64
C VAL A 31 7.21 22.78 8.54
N GLY A 32 7.59 21.58 8.07
CA GLY A 32 6.84 20.83 7.05
C GLY A 32 5.89 19.75 7.58
N LEU A 33 5.96 19.40 8.87
CA LEU A 33 5.21 18.28 9.46
C LEU A 33 3.86 18.68 10.10
N SER A 34 3.50 19.96 10.09
CA SER A 34 2.19 20.46 10.54
C SER A 34 1.16 20.52 9.41
N ALA A 35 1.52 20.14 8.20
CA ALA A 35 0.61 20.00 7.07
C ALA A 35 0.29 18.53 6.79
N CYS A 36 -0.20 17.80 7.80
CA CYS A 36 -1.25 16.82 7.54
C CYS A 36 -2.46 17.63 7.06
N GLY A 37 -2.42 18.00 5.78
CA GLY A 37 -3.41 18.83 5.12
C GLY A 37 -4.78 18.19 5.27
N MET A 38 -5.68 18.95 5.90
CA MET A 38 -7.13 18.90 5.81
C MET A 38 -7.63 17.87 4.79
N GLY A 39 -7.79 16.62 5.25
CA GLY A 39 -8.67 15.70 4.57
C GLY A 39 -10.06 16.30 4.65
N ASN A 40 -10.68 16.58 3.50
CA ASN A 40 -12.10 16.85 3.43
C ASN A 40 -12.78 15.77 4.27
N THR A 41 -13.40 16.17 5.37
CA THR A 41 -14.12 15.27 6.26
C THR A 41 -15.51 15.14 5.66
N PRO A 42 -15.86 14.08 4.91
CA PRO A 42 -17.25 13.69 4.90
C PRO A 42 -17.56 13.35 6.36
N ASN A 43 -18.54 14.05 6.95
CA ASN A 43 -19.15 13.68 8.22
C ASN A 43 -19.78 12.28 8.07
N ARG A 44 -18.96 11.25 8.16
CA ARG A 44 -19.40 9.89 8.42
C ARG A 44 -18.89 9.56 9.81
N THR A 45 -19.75 9.80 10.80
CA THR A 45 -19.62 9.31 12.18
C THR A 45 -19.78 7.79 12.28
N ASP A 46 -19.95 7.12 11.14
CA ASP A 46 -19.90 5.67 11.04
C ASP A 46 -18.41 5.32 11.00
N GLN A 47 -17.91 4.78 12.10
CA GLN A 47 -16.66 4.04 12.14
C GLN A 47 -16.63 3.12 10.92
N PHE A 48 -15.84 3.47 9.90
CA PHE A 48 -15.59 2.58 8.78
C PHE A 48 -14.94 1.33 9.37
N GLU A 49 -15.72 0.28 9.52
CA GLU A 49 -15.17 -1.07 9.55
C GLU A 49 -14.77 -1.34 8.10
N PRO A 50 -13.48 -1.60 7.82
CA PRO A 50 -13.12 -2.16 6.53
C PRO A 50 -13.92 -3.44 6.36
N ASP A 51 -14.97 -3.40 5.54
CA ASP A 51 -15.71 -4.59 5.17
C ASP A 51 -14.66 -5.50 4.52
N GLU A 52 -14.41 -6.66 5.12
CA GLU A 52 -13.61 -7.74 4.52
C GLU A 52 -14.14 -8.17 3.16
N GLY A 53 -15.26 -7.58 2.76
CA GLY A 53 -15.96 -7.79 1.53
C GLY A 53 -16.97 -8.87 1.80
N LYS A 54 -18.19 -8.64 1.35
CA LYS A 54 -19.12 -9.75 1.23
C LYS A 54 -18.93 -10.33 -0.15
N LEU A 55 -18.53 -11.59 -0.19
CA LEU A 55 -18.58 -12.37 -1.41
C LEU A 55 -20.01 -12.27 -1.96
N PRO A 56 -20.20 -12.01 -3.28
CA PRO A 56 -21.53 -12.04 -3.86
C PRO A 56 -22.21 -13.40 -3.66
N PRO A 57 -23.55 -13.46 -3.71
CA PRO A 57 -24.27 -14.72 -3.61
C PRO A 57 -23.75 -15.75 -4.63
N ALA A 58 -23.60 -17.01 -4.22
CA ALA A 58 -23.06 -18.08 -5.07
C ALA A 58 -23.83 -18.30 -6.39
N ALA A 59 -25.10 -17.90 -6.45
CA ALA A 59 -25.91 -17.93 -7.66
C ALA A 59 -25.46 -16.91 -8.72
N GLU A 60 -24.78 -15.84 -8.33
CA GLU A 60 -24.22 -14.81 -9.21
C GLU A 60 -22.78 -15.10 -9.64
N LEU A 61 -22.16 -16.13 -9.06
CA LEU A 61 -20.76 -16.48 -9.30
C LEU A 61 -20.62 -17.56 -10.37
N GLU A 62 -19.57 -17.41 -11.17
CA GLU A 62 -19.14 -18.36 -12.19
C GLU A 62 -18.04 -19.27 -11.65
N GLU A 63 -17.87 -20.44 -12.27
CA GLU A 63 -16.71 -21.30 -12.02
C GLU A 63 -15.41 -20.54 -12.35
N ILE A 64 -14.39 -20.76 -11.52
CA ILE A 64 -13.10 -20.10 -11.61
C ILE A 64 -11.98 -21.09 -11.30
N SER A 65 -10.95 -21.12 -12.14
CA SER A 65 -9.74 -21.93 -11.93
C SER A 65 -8.61 -21.10 -11.31
N GLU A 66 -7.55 -21.76 -10.82
CA GLU A 66 -6.37 -21.04 -10.34
C GLU A 66 -5.73 -20.20 -11.46
N ALA A 67 -5.74 -20.67 -12.71
CA ALA A 67 -5.21 -19.90 -13.84
C ALA A 67 -6.01 -18.61 -14.09
N ASP A 68 -7.32 -18.63 -13.83
CA ASP A 68 -8.16 -17.43 -13.88
C ASP A 68 -7.88 -16.47 -12.72
N VAL A 69 -7.32 -16.97 -11.61
CA VAL A 69 -6.96 -16.17 -10.42
C VAL A 69 -5.59 -15.50 -10.56
N LEU A 70 -4.59 -16.18 -11.12
CA LEU A 70 -3.26 -15.59 -11.27
C LEU A 70 -3.26 -14.46 -12.31
N GLY A 71 -2.58 -13.35 -12.03
CA GLY A 71 -2.49 -12.23 -12.96
C GLY A 71 -2.33 -10.87 -12.28
N ARG A 72 -2.74 -9.83 -13.01
CA ARG A 72 -2.68 -8.43 -12.55
C ARG A 72 -4.08 -7.94 -12.23
N TYR A 73 -4.21 -7.23 -11.12
CA TYR A 73 -5.45 -6.57 -10.74
C TYR A 73 -5.21 -5.08 -10.52
N GLN A 74 -6.26 -4.29 -10.69
CA GLN A 74 -6.25 -2.88 -10.35
C GLN A 74 -7.58 -2.51 -9.70
N GLY A 75 -7.52 -1.73 -8.63
CA GLY A 75 -8.70 -1.27 -7.91
C GLY A 75 -8.46 0.00 -7.12
N SER A 76 -9.54 0.55 -6.58
CA SER A 76 -9.47 1.64 -5.59
C SER A 76 -9.33 1.05 -4.19
N THR A 77 -8.39 1.57 -3.42
CA THR A 77 -8.15 1.20 -2.03
C THR A 77 -8.38 2.40 -1.12
N TYR A 78 -8.92 2.16 0.07
CA TYR A 78 -8.99 3.17 1.13
C TYR A 78 -8.09 2.74 2.27
N VAL A 79 -7.30 3.68 2.78
CA VAL A 79 -6.41 3.47 3.91
C VAL A 79 -7.07 4.01 5.16
N GLN A 80 -7.04 3.24 6.24
CA GLN A 80 -7.42 3.70 7.57
C GLN A 80 -6.15 3.84 8.42
N MET A 81 -6.03 4.94 9.15
CA MET A 81 -4.90 5.20 10.04
C MET A 81 -5.39 5.94 11.26
N ASP A 82 -5.19 5.34 12.45
CA ASP A 82 -5.69 5.85 13.73
C ASP A 82 -7.18 6.27 13.67
N GLY A 83 -8.00 5.44 13.03
CA GLY A 83 -9.45 5.65 12.88
C GLY A 83 -9.85 6.68 11.80
N LYS A 84 -8.90 7.34 11.14
CA LYS A 84 -9.16 8.26 10.02
C LYS A 84 -9.01 7.56 8.69
N GLN A 85 -9.91 7.84 7.76
CA GLN A 85 -9.88 7.27 6.41
C GLN A 85 -9.20 8.23 5.41
N TYR A 86 -8.45 7.66 4.47
CA TYR A 86 -7.75 8.34 3.40
C TYR A 86 -7.97 7.61 2.06
N GLY A 87 -7.91 8.35 0.96
CA GLY A 87 -8.12 7.82 -0.40
C GLY A 87 -9.40 8.38 -1.06
N PRO A 88 -9.88 7.76 -2.14
CA PRO A 88 -9.37 6.50 -2.70
C PRO A 88 -8.00 6.65 -3.35
N TYR A 89 -7.19 5.58 -3.29
CA TYR A 89 -5.93 5.45 -4.03
C TYR A 89 -6.06 4.34 -5.06
N THR A 90 -5.40 4.49 -6.20
CA THR A 90 -5.29 3.40 -7.18
C THR A 90 -4.17 2.47 -6.79
N GLU A 91 -4.49 1.20 -6.58
CA GLU A 91 -3.55 0.16 -6.22
C GLU A 91 -3.53 -0.94 -7.27
N LYS A 92 -2.33 -1.47 -7.54
CA LYS A 92 -2.08 -2.50 -8.56
C LYS A 92 -1.48 -3.73 -7.89
N ILE A 93 -2.10 -4.87 -8.14
CA ILE A 93 -1.72 -6.15 -7.54
C ILE A 93 -1.16 -7.07 -8.61
N ARG A 94 -0.13 -7.82 -8.25
CA ARG A 94 0.34 -9.00 -8.96
C ARG A 94 0.18 -10.22 -8.07
N LEU A 95 -0.56 -11.21 -8.56
CA LEU A 95 -0.73 -12.51 -7.94
C LEU A 95 -0.16 -13.56 -8.90
N GLY A 96 0.75 -14.40 -8.44
CA GLY A 96 1.43 -15.34 -9.33
C GLY A 96 2.19 -16.42 -8.58
N ARG A 97 3.00 -17.17 -9.34
CA ARG A 97 3.94 -18.15 -8.79
C ARG A 97 5.38 -17.74 -9.12
N THR A 98 6.29 -17.92 -8.17
CA THR A 98 7.72 -17.69 -8.36
C THR A 98 8.29 -18.71 -9.34
N SER A 99 9.23 -18.29 -10.19
CA SER A 99 9.92 -19.20 -11.12
C SER A 99 10.75 -20.25 -10.37
N VAL A 100 11.34 -19.85 -9.23
CA VAL A 100 12.10 -20.72 -8.35
C VAL A 100 11.21 -21.18 -7.21
N GLY A 101 11.04 -22.49 -7.06
CA GLY A 101 10.25 -23.10 -5.97
C GLY A 101 8.74 -23.14 -6.20
N ASN A 102 8.23 -22.50 -7.26
CA ASN A 102 6.81 -22.51 -7.63
C ASN A 102 5.86 -22.04 -6.49
N ASN A 103 6.35 -21.13 -5.63
CA ASN A 103 5.61 -20.61 -4.49
C ASN A 103 4.64 -19.53 -4.95
N LEU A 104 3.44 -19.48 -4.37
CA LEU A 104 2.52 -18.38 -4.60
C LEU A 104 3.09 -17.08 -4.02
N PHE A 105 2.80 -15.96 -4.68
CA PHE A 105 3.10 -14.63 -4.17
C PHE A 105 1.95 -13.66 -4.40
N PHE A 106 1.78 -12.72 -3.48
CA PHE A 106 0.95 -11.53 -3.64
C PHE A 106 1.84 -10.30 -3.53
N ARG A 107 1.78 -9.39 -4.50
CA ARG A 107 2.52 -8.12 -4.46
C ARG A 107 1.61 -6.97 -4.82
N ALA A 108 1.43 -6.04 -3.88
CA ALA A 108 0.97 -4.70 -4.19
C ALA A 108 2.16 -3.87 -4.66
N GLU A 109 2.04 -3.33 -5.88
CA GLU A 109 3.01 -2.37 -6.41
C GLU A 109 2.96 -1.06 -5.62
N LYS A 110 3.85 -0.13 -5.96
CA LYS A 110 3.88 1.22 -5.39
C LYS A 110 2.52 1.93 -5.53
N THR A 111 1.84 2.14 -4.41
CA THR A 111 0.67 3.02 -4.31
C THR A 111 1.15 4.44 -4.03
N VAL A 112 0.75 5.38 -4.89
CA VAL A 112 1.18 6.78 -4.82
C VAL A 112 0.25 7.59 -3.90
N TYR A 113 0.84 8.26 -2.91
CA TYR A 113 0.11 9.09 -1.95
C TYR A 113 0.46 10.56 -2.12
N GLU A 114 -0.50 11.46 -2.35
CA GLU A 114 -0.16 12.88 -2.61
C GLU A 114 0.44 13.59 -1.40
N ASN A 115 -0.09 13.32 -0.20
CA ASN A 115 0.21 14.07 1.03
C ASN A 115 1.09 13.32 2.04
N MET A 116 1.63 12.16 1.68
CA MET A 116 2.56 11.41 2.55
C MET A 116 4.01 11.67 2.13
N PRO A 117 5.02 11.51 3.00
CA PRO A 117 6.43 11.67 2.63
C PRO A 117 6.99 10.49 1.81
N VAL A 118 6.29 9.35 1.78
CA VAL A 118 6.68 8.15 1.05
C VAL A 118 5.50 7.58 0.28
N ASP A 119 5.79 6.79 -0.75
CA ASP A 119 4.85 5.86 -1.35
C ASP A 119 5.06 4.45 -0.75
N ILE A 120 4.03 3.62 -0.75
CA ILE A 120 4.06 2.31 -0.08
C ILE A 120 3.64 1.22 -1.06
N GLY A 121 4.36 0.11 -1.06
CA GLY A 121 3.94 -1.18 -1.59
C GLY A 121 4.16 -2.26 -0.53
N TYR A 122 3.65 -3.45 -0.76
CA TYR A 122 3.83 -4.58 0.15
C TYR A 122 3.77 -5.91 -0.60
N GLU A 123 4.39 -6.94 -0.03
CA GLU A 123 4.42 -8.25 -0.67
C GLU A 123 4.41 -9.40 0.34
N PHE A 124 3.82 -10.50 -0.11
CA PHE A 124 3.81 -11.80 0.54
C PHE A 124 4.43 -12.78 -0.45
N GLU A 125 5.76 -12.93 -0.40
CA GLU A 125 6.52 -13.82 -1.27
C GLU A 125 7.48 -14.64 -0.41
N LYS A 126 7.35 -15.96 -0.44
CA LYS A 126 8.23 -16.84 0.32
C LYS A 126 9.61 -16.91 -0.34
N THR A 127 10.62 -16.42 0.39
CA THR A 127 12.05 -16.56 0.06
C THR A 127 12.72 -17.57 0.98
N ALA A 128 13.98 -17.94 0.68
CA ALA A 128 14.76 -18.82 1.53
C ALA A 128 15.06 -18.23 2.94
N LEU A 129 14.91 -16.93 3.11
CA LEU A 129 15.27 -16.19 4.34
C LEU A 129 14.05 -15.60 5.06
N SER A 130 12.84 -15.77 4.52
CA SER A 130 11.61 -15.20 5.08
C SER A 130 10.72 -16.27 5.68
N ASP A 131 10.08 -15.95 6.81
CA ASP A 131 8.96 -16.68 7.42
C ASP A 131 7.60 -16.22 6.86
N THR A 132 7.59 -15.57 5.69
CA THR A 132 6.40 -15.15 4.99
C THR A 132 5.53 -16.34 4.58
N GLU A 133 4.24 -16.21 4.87
CA GLU A 133 3.22 -17.18 4.50
C GLU A 133 2.23 -16.51 3.54
N PHE A 134 1.86 -17.23 2.49
CA PHE A 134 0.75 -16.85 1.61
C PHE A 134 0.06 -18.11 1.10
N THR A 135 -1.24 -18.19 1.33
CA THR A 135 -2.07 -19.34 0.97
C THR A 135 -3.23 -18.89 0.09
N LEU A 136 -3.61 -19.76 -0.84
CA LEU A 136 -4.75 -19.59 -1.73
C LEU A 136 -5.57 -20.87 -1.67
N THR A 137 -6.84 -20.77 -1.32
CA THR A 137 -7.71 -21.93 -1.05
C THR A 137 -8.97 -21.84 -1.91
N PRO A 138 -9.24 -22.83 -2.79
CA PRO A 138 -10.48 -22.86 -3.55
C PRO A 138 -11.66 -23.14 -2.63
N ALA A 139 -12.79 -22.47 -2.88
CA ALA A 139 -14.06 -22.85 -2.28
C ALA A 139 -14.52 -24.21 -2.81
N SER A 140 -15.31 -24.94 -2.01
CA SER A 140 -15.79 -26.28 -2.36
C SER A 140 -16.71 -26.31 -3.59
N ASP A 141 -17.34 -25.18 -3.92
CA ASP A 141 -18.18 -25.01 -5.11
C ASP A 141 -17.39 -24.64 -6.37
N GLY A 142 -16.08 -24.39 -6.26
CA GLY A 142 -15.22 -24.00 -7.37
C GLY A 142 -15.49 -22.59 -7.93
N LYS A 143 -16.21 -21.73 -7.20
CA LYS A 143 -16.65 -20.41 -7.70
C LYS A 143 -15.87 -19.22 -7.12
N SER A 144 -14.99 -19.48 -6.16
CA SER A 144 -14.14 -18.47 -5.56
C SER A 144 -12.88 -19.08 -4.96
N PHE A 145 -11.91 -18.23 -4.66
CA PHE A 145 -10.75 -18.56 -3.86
C PHE A 145 -10.67 -17.59 -2.68
N SER A 146 -10.43 -18.08 -1.47
CA SER A 146 -9.97 -17.25 -0.36
C SER A 146 -8.44 -17.25 -0.31
N PHE A 147 -7.87 -16.21 0.27
CA PHE A 147 -6.44 -16.14 0.54
C PHE A 147 -6.13 -15.45 1.85
N GLU A 148 -5.02 -15.85 2.43
CA GLU A 148 -4.45 -15.25 3.62
C GLU A 148 -2.94 -15.13 3.47
N GLY A 149 -2.35 -14.09 4.05
CA GLY A 149 -0.91 -13.93 4.12
C GLY A 149 -0.46 -13.30 5.43
N LYS A 150 0.72 -13.71 5.88
CA LYS A 150 1.34 -13.25 7.14
C LYS A 150 2.82 -12.98 6.94
N ASN A 151 3.36 -12.13 7.81
CA ASN A 151 4.77 -11.74 7.79
C ASN A 151 5.19 -11.17 6.43
N GLY A 152 4.35 -10.32 5.84
CA GLY A 152 4.65 -9.65 4.57
C GLY A 152 5.78 -8.63 4.73
N SER A 153 6.41 -8.24 3.62
CA SER A 153 7.39 -7.15 3.60
C SER A 153 6.74 -5.83 3.18
N LEU A 154 7.19 -4.73 3.78
CA LEU A 154 6.79 -3.37 3.40
C LEU A 154 7.87 -2.74 2.55
N SER A 155 7.47 -2.15 1.43
CA SER A 155 8.35 -1.40 0.53
C SER A 155 8.03 0.08 0.62
N PHE A 156 8.98 0.87 1.11
CA PHE A 156 8.85 2.32 1.23
C PHE A 156 9.63 3.02 0.12
N TYR A 157 8.93 3.77 -0.70
CA TYR A 157 9.50 4.49 -1.83
C TYR A 157 9.63 5.97 -1.47
N PRO A 158 10.84 6.56 -1.53
CA PRO A 158 10.99 8.01 -1.47
C PRO A 158 10.17 8.68 -2.57
N LYS A 159 9.67 9.90 -2.32
CA LYS A 159 8.89 10.61 -3.35
C LYS A 159 9.67 10.76 -4.64
N ARG A 160 8.98 10.44 -5.73
CA ARG A 160 9.53 10.48 -7.10
C ARG A 160 10.70 9.50 -7.33
N SER A 161 10.83 8.48 -6.48
CA SER A 161 11.75 7.35 -6.67
C SER A 161 10.97 6.06 -6.87
N ASP A 162 11.46 5.19 -7.75
CA ASP A 162 10.95 3.83 -7.92
C ASP A 162 11.83 2.78 -7.22
N GLU A 163 12.87 3.23 -6.49
CA GLU A 163 13.73 2.39 -5.67
C GLU A 163 13.19 2.35 -4.23
N PRO A 164 12.64 1.21 -3.77
CA PRO A 164 12.15 1.09 -2.42
C PRO A 164 13.26 0.72 -1.44
N ARG A 165 13.06 1.11 -0.18
CA ARG A 165 13.61 0.39 0.96
C ARG A 165 12.58 -0.65 1.41
N THR A 166 12.88 -1.93 1.21
CA THR A 166 12.03 -3.04 1.66
C THR A 166 12.47 -3.52 3.04
N VAL A 167 11.51 -3.72 3.94
CA VAL A 167 11.76 -4.23 5.30
C VAL A 167 10.83 -5.40 5.61
N PRO A 168 11.32 -6.43 6.33
CA PRO A 168 10.44 -7.44 6.90
C PRO A 168 9.46 -6.81 7.88
N SER A 169 8.24 -7.36 7.96
CA SER A 169 7.19 -6.83 8.83
C SER A 169 6.21 -7.93 9.23
N GLN A 170 5.37 -7.66 10.22
CA GLN A 170 4.24 -8.53 10.58
C GLN A 170 2.95 -8.18 9.83
N THR A 171 3.05 -7.47 8.71
CA THR A 171 1.89 -7.10 7.87
C THR A 171 1.15 -8.37 7.45
N SER A 172 -0.18 -8.33 7.53
CA SER A 172 -1.06 -9.45 7.19
C SER A 172 -2.09 -9.05 6.14
N ILE A 173 -2.59 -10.04 5.39
CA ILE A 173 -3.63 -9.84 4.38
C ILE A 173 -4.62 -10.98 4.45
N LYS A 174 -5.89 -10.67 4.18
CA LYS A 174 -6.93 -11.66 3.89
C LYS A 174 -7.87 -11.13 2.82
N GLY A 175 -8.44 -12.04 2.04
CA GLY A 175 -9.34 -11.66 0.98
C GLY A 175 -9.89 -12.83 0.19
N PHE A 176 -10.56 -12.51 -0.90
CA PHE A 176 -11.12 -13.49 -1.82
C PHE A 176 -11.11 -12.99 -3.27
N ILE A 177 -11.14 -13.95 -4.19
CA ILE A 177 -11.16 -13.75 -5.64
C ILE A 177 -12.31 -14.55 -6.21
N TYR A 178 -13.07 -13.94 -7.12
CA TYR A 178 -14.26 -14.56 -7.69
C TYR A 178 -14.48 -14.10 -9.13
N LYS A 179 -15.28 -14.87 -9.87
CA LYS A 179 -15.68 -14.53 -11.23
C LYS A 179 -17.18 -14.23 -11.29
N LYS A 180 -17.53 -13.12 -11.93
CA LYS A 180 -18.92 -12.67 -12.14
C LYS A 180 -18.99 -11.83 -13.41
N ASP A 181 -20.05 -11.99 -14.20
CA ASP A 181 -20.30 -11.25 -15.45
C ASP A 181 -19.08 -11.28 -16.40
N GLY A 182 -18.41 -12.44 -16.49
CA GLY A 182 -17.24 -12.67 -17.33
C GLY A 182 -15.94 -12.00 -16.84
N LYS A 183 -15.94 -11.37 -15.66
CA LYS A 183 -14.79 -10.66 -15.08
C LYS A 183 -14.33 -11.31 -13.78
N VAL A 184 -13.04 -11.22 -13.51
CA VAL A 184 -12.44 -11.71 -12.26
C VAL A 184 -12.18 -10.51 -11.34
N TYR A 185 -12.67 -10.62 -10.12
CA TYR A 185 -12.60 -9.58 -9.11
C TYR A 185 -11.76 -10.05 -7.93
N ILE A 186 -11.05 -9.12 -7.29
CA ILE A 186 -10.34 -9.32 -6.03
C ILE A 186 -10.88 -8.38 -4.96
N HIS A 187 -11.08 -8.91 -3.77
CA HIS A 187 -11.36 -8.14 -2.57
C HIS A 187 -10.33 -8.50 -1.50
N PHE A 188 -9.80 -7.52 -0.77
CA PHE A 188 -8.94 -7.81 0.36
C PHE A 188 -8.90 -6.70 1.40
N HIS A 189 -8.44 -7.09 2.59
CA HIS A 189 -8.04 -6.22 3.67
C HIS A 189 -6.60 -6.52 4.07
N VAL A 190 -5.81 -5.47 4.31
CA VAL A 190 -4.42 -5.54 4.77
C VAL A 190 -4.31 -4.83 6.10
N GLU A 191 -3.66 -5.48 7.07
CA GLU A 191 -3.26 -4.87 8.34
C GLU A 191 -1.76 -4.64 8.31
N TYR A 192 -1.34 -3.38 8.38
CA TYR A 192 0.06 -3.00 8.29
C TYR A 192 0.74 -3.06 9.66
N ASP A 193 1.99 -3.53 9.67
CA ASP A 193 2.84 -3.46 10.86
C ASP A 193 3.35 -2.02 11.08
N THR A 194 2.65 -1.32 11.97
CA THR A 194 3.00 0.05 12.37
C THR A 194 4.29 0.11 13.18
N VAL A 195 4.70 -0.97 13.83
CA VAL A 195 5.98 -1.05 14.57
C VAL A 195 7.15 -1.07 13.59
N ALA A 196 7.09 -1.89 12.53
CA ALA A 196 8.09 -1.89 11.46
C ALA A 196 8.17 -0.53 10.75
N THR A 197 7.02 0.10 10.53
CA THR A 197 6.94 1.45 9.94
C THR A 197 7.65 2.48 10.82
N ARG A 198 7.37 2.51 12.14
CA ARG A 198 8.03 3.41 13.10
C ARG A 198 9.53 3.16 13.24
N LYS A 199 9.97 1.90 13.23
CA LYS A 199 11.41 1.56 13.21
C LYS A 199 12.11 2.15 11.97
N THR A 200 11.41 2.16 10.84
CA THR A 200 11.93 2.73 9.59
C THR A 200 11.93 4.26 9.60
N PHE A 201 10.88 4.86 10.18
CA PHE A 201 10.68 6.31 10.28
C PHE A 201 10.53 6.74 11.75
N PRO A 202 11.63 6.85 12.51
CA PRO A 202 11.59 7.21 13.93
C PRO A 202 11.12 8.64 14.19
N THR A 203 10.96 9.46 13.15
CA THR A 203 10.41 10.82 13.23
C THR A 203 8.88 10.86 13.29
N ILE A 204 8.19 9.73 13.11
CA ILE A 204 6.74 9.66 13.32
C ILE A 204 6.44 10.02 14.78
N PRO A 205 5.58 11.01 15.07
CA PRO A 205 5.30 11.43 16.43
C PRO A 205 4.82 10.28 17.33
N GLU A 206 5.19 10.35 18.60
CA GLU A 206 4.70 9.43 19.62
C GLU A 206 3.17 9.49 19.69
N GLY A 207 2.52 8.33 19.88
CA GLY A 207 1.06 8.23 19.93
C GLY A 207 0.33 8.42 18.59
N SER A 208 1.03 8.54 17.45
CA SER A 208 0.40 9.01 16.20
C SER A 208 0.26 8.13 14.95
N HIS A 209 0.67 6.87 14.82
CA HIS A 209 0.38 6.03 13.65
C HIS A 209 0.35 4.62 14.23
N ASN A 210 -0.59 4.39 15.15
CA ASN A 210 -0.63 3.19 15.99
C ASN A 210 -1.36 2.06 15.30
N SER A 211 -2.38 2.37 14.51
CA SER A 211 -3.05 1.44 13.61
C SER A 211 -2.99 1.93 12.17
N MET A 212 -2.83 0.99 11.24
CA MET A 212 -2.95 1.27 9.82
C MET A 212 -3.48 0.02 9.11
N SER A 213 -4.47 0.20 8.25
CA SER A 213 -5.02 -0.85 7.40
C SER A 213 -5.45 -0.29 6.05
N SER A 214 -5.73 -1.16 5.09
CA SER A 214 -6.37 -0.77 3.84
C SER A 214 -7.31 -1.85 3.33
N ALA A 215 -8.33 -1.44 2.59
CA ALA A 215 -9.22 -2.36 1.90
C ALA A 215 -9.41 -1.98 0.44
N MET A 216 -9.30 -2.98 -0.44
CA MET A 216 -9.70 -2.87 -1.85
C MET A 216 -11.00 -3.63 -2.04
N ASN A 217 -12.01 -2.90 -2.50
CA ASN A 217 -13.31 -3.47 -2.80
C ASN A 217 -13.44 -3.62 -4.32
N ALA A 218 -13.57 -4.86 -4.79
CA ALA A 218 -13.79 -5.20 -6.21
C ALA A 218 -12.71 -4.67 -7.18
N GLY A 219 -11.43 -4.90 -6.87
CA GLY A 219 -10.36 -4.74 -7.85
C GLY A 219 -10.58 -5.68 -9.05
N VAL A 220 -10.30 -5.23 -10.27
CA VAL A 220 -10.63 -5.97 -11.49
C VAL A 220 -9.35 -6.51 -12.13
N LYS A 221 -9.39 -7.77 -12.55
CA LYS A 221 -8.30 -8.39 -13.33
C LYS A 221 -8.12 -7.64 -14.66
N GLN A 222 -6.87 -7.32 -15.00
CA GLN A 222 -6.48 -6.57 -16.20
C GLN A 222 -6.14 -7.49 -17.37
#